data_AF-A0A7H4N3W8-F1
#
_entry.id   AF-A0A7H4N3W8-F1
#
_cell.length_a   1.000
_cell.length_b   1.000
_cell.length_c   1.000
_cell.angle_alpha   90.00
_cell.angle_beta   90.00
_cell.angle_gamma   90.00
#
_symmetry.space_group_name_H-M   'P 1'
#
loop_
_entity.id
_entity.type
_entity.pdbx_description
1 polymer ?
#
loop_
_entity_poly.entity_id
_entity_poly.type
_entity_poly.pdbx_seq_one_letter_code
_entity_poly.pdbx_strand_id
1 'polypeptide(L)'
;MTQLRIRGVRSYAPDRDICFDLSSKVTLIYGQNGSGKSTVSGYFYDRQADKYRHCAFESPHISHFQVFNQEYIDSKFARADYQPGIFTLSEANQESQDKINSNNKERTKLSARLEKLNEEIAQKEGMKETIVDHCARDIFNRTVNDRKILSDFLEGAKIKRSFYERMVATPLSDVRTTTEELTDKWRMLSQSEGTLVSEIHIPRTTVLTEETIKLMQEPVVPVSSTQFSALIQKIGNADWVRQGQHYIHDDVCPFCQQPFDVMAFSRELTQMFDESYQTSLGSAEPGSRKAGSGL
;
A
#
# COMPACT_ATOMS: atom_id res chain seq x y z
N MET A 1 -66.71 44.67 -51.56
CA MET A 1 -65.42 44.55 -52.26
C MET A 1 -64.33 44.48 -51.21
N THR A 2 -63.35 43.58 -51.34
CA THR A 2 -62.21 43.49 -50.42
C THR A 2 -60.97 44.00 -51.15
N GLN A 3 -60.44 45.15 -50.75
CA GLN A 3 -59.37 45.84 -51.49
C GLN A 3 -58.25 46.31 -50.56
N LEU A 4 -57.01 46.13 -51.00
CA LEU A 4 -55.81 46.68 -50.38
C LEU A 4 -55.26 47.82 -51.24
N ARG A 5 -55.01 48.98 -50.64
CA ARG A 5 -54.35 50.14 -51.23
C ARG A 5 -52.96 50.31 -50.62
N ILE A 6 -51.92 50.35 -51.45
CA ILE A 6 -50.53 50.55 -51.03
C ILE A 6 -49.96 51.79 -51.72
N ARG A 7 -49.33 52.67 -50.94
CA ARG A 7 -48.62 53.86 -51.45
C ARG A 7 -47.41 54.20 -50.59
N GLY A 8 -46.29 54.56 -51.22
CA GLY A 8 -45.15 55.17 -50.55
C GLY A 8 -44.42 54.25 -49.56
N VAL A 9 -44.38 52.95 -49.84
CA VAL A 9 -43.73 51.96 -48.97
C VAL A 9 -42.74 51.11 -49.75
N ARG A 10 -41.47 51.10 -49.32
CA ARG A 10 -40.38 50.34 -49.97
C ARG A 10 -40.34 50.61 -51.49
N SER A 11 -40.70 49.61 -52.30
CA SER A 11 -40.68 49.68 -53.77
C SER A 11 -41.94 50.28 -54.38
N TYR A 12 -42.96 50.63 -53.59
CA TYR A 12 -44.19 51.26 -54.07
C TYR A 12 -44.02 52.78 -54.09
N ALA A 13 -44.27 53.39 -55.25
CA ALA A 13 -44.08 54.82 -55.47
C ALA A 13 -44.96 55.67 -54.53
N PRO A 14 -44.48 56.87 -54.11
CA PRO A 14 -45.21 57.73 -53.18
C PRO A 14 -46.30 58.57 -53.86
N ASP A 15 -46.28 58.69 -55.18
CA ASP A 15 -47.15 59.56 -55.99
C ASP A 15 -48.37 58.84 -56.59
N ARG A 16 -48.47 57.51 -56.41
CA ARG A 16 -49.57 56.69 -56.95
C ARG A 16 -50.00 55.60 -55.98
N ASP A 17 -51.32 55.44 -55.86
CA ASP A 17 -51.93 54.30 -55.17
C ASP A 17 -51.89 53.04 -56.07
N ILE A 18 -51.40 51.93 -55.52
CA ILE A 18 -51.50 50.60 -56.14
C ILE A 18 -52.57 49.81 -55.38
N CYS A 19 -53.62 49.41 -56.11
CA CYS A 19 -54.76 48.68 -55.55
C CYS A 19 -54.68 47.19 -55.90
N PHE A 20 -54.81 46.33 -54.89
CA PHE A 20 -54.96 44.88 -55.03
C PHE A 20 -56.39 44.50 -54.69
N ASP A 21 -57.08 43.82 -55.61
CA ASP A 21 -58.35 43.16 -55.33
C ASP A 21 -58.08 41.81 -54.66
N LEU A 22 -58.56 41.66 -53.43
CA LEU A 22 -58.43 40.46 -52.60
C LEU A 22 -59.82 39.87 -52.28
N SER A 23 -60.80 40.10 -53.16
CA SER A 23 -62.18 39.59 -52.99
C SER A 23 -62.30 38.08 -53.20
N SER A 24 -61.35 37.45 -53.90
CA SER A 24 -61.32 36.00 -54.11
C SER A 24 -60.88 35.24 -52.85
N LYS A 25 -61.50 34.08 -52.59
CA LYS A 25 -61.13 33.18 -51.48
C LYS A 25 -59.64 32.82 -51.46
N VAL A 26 -59.06 32.68 -52.65
CA VAL A 26 -57.62 32.44 -52.84
C VAL A 26 -57.13 33.49 -53.83
N THR A 27 -56.13 34.27 -53.42
CA THR A 27 -55.47 35.26 -54.28
C THR A 27 -53.97 34.96 -54.33
N LEU A 28 -53.42 34.79 -55.53
CA LEU A 28 -51.99 34.53 -55.73
C LEU A 28 -51.31 35.80 -56.26
N ILE A 29 -50.29 36.27 -55.55
CA ILE A 29 -49.43 37.40 -55.95
C ILE A 29 -48.03 36.86 -56.21
N TYR A 30 -47.56 36.96 -57.45
CA TYR A 30 -46.27 36.44 -57.89
C TYR A 30 -45.46 37.49 -58.67
N GLY A 31 -44.16 37.27 -58.81
CA GLY A 31 -43.23 38.20 -59.44
C GLY A 31 -41.78 37.88 -59.08
N GLN A 32 -40.83 38.51 -59.76
CA GLN A 32 -39.39 38.29 -59.52
C GLN A 32 -38.94 38.74 -58.12
N ASN A 33 -37.76 38.30 -57.69
CA ASN A 33 -37.16 38.77 -56.43
C ASN A 33 -37.01 40.30 -56.45
N GLY A 34 -37.39 40.96 -55.35
CA GLY A 34 -37.40 42.43 -55.27
C GLY A 34 -38.68 43.11 -55.78
N SER A 35 -39.65 42.38 -56.35
CA SER A 35 -40.89 42.98 -56.89
C SER A 35 -41.89 43.53 -55.84
N GLY A 36 -41.52 43.59 -54.57
CA GLY A 36 -42.38 44.13 -53.50
C GLY A 36 -43.38 43.15 -52.86
N LYS A 37 -43.38 41.86 -53.21
CA LYS A 37 -44.32 40.85 -52.64
C LYS A 37 -44.36 40.84 -51.11
N SER A 38 -43.18 40.81 -50.46
CA SER A 38 -43.08 40.80 -49.00
C SER A 38 -43.57 42.09 -48.34
N THR A 39 -43.64 43.20 -49.08
CA THR A 39 -44.23 44.45 -48.60
C THR A 39 -45.75 44.33 -48.48
N VAL A 40 -46.39 43.58 -49.37
CA VAL A 40 -47.83 43.30 -49.32
C VAL A 40 -48.17 42.47 -48.10
N SER A 41 -47.47 41.34 -47.87
CA SER A 41 -47.71 40.52 -46.68
C SER A 41 -47.33 41.24 -45.39
N GLY A 42 -46.26 42.04 -45.40
CA GLY A 42 -45.82 42.83 -44.27
C GLY A 42 -46.85 43.87 -43.79
N TYR A 43 -47.70 44.39 -44.67
CA TYR A 43 -48.80 45.29 -44.27
C TYR A 43 -49.78 44.57 -43.33
N PHE A 44 -50.15 43.33 -43.67
CA PHE A 44 -51.09 42.56 -42.84
C PHE A 44 -50.48 42.09 -41.52
N TYR A 45 -49.15 41.98 -41.45
CA TYR A 45 -48.45 41.58 -40.23
C TYR A 45 -48.47 42.72 -39.19
N ASP A 46 -48.16 43.95 -39.59
CA ASP A 46 -48.21 45.12 -38.73
C ASP A 46 -48.73 46.35 -39.50
N ARG A 47 -50.06 46.51 -39.45
CA ARG A 47 -50.78 47.61 -40.14
C ARG A 47 -50.50 48.98 -39.52
N GLN A 48 -50.04 49.01 -38.28
CA GLN A 48 -49.83 50.26 -37.52
C GLN A 48 -48.41 50.79 -37.65
N ALA A 49 -47.49 50.02 -38.27
CA ALA A 49 -46.15 50.49 -38.52
C ALA A 49 -46.15 51.79 -39.35
N ASP A 50 -45.35 52.78 -38.95
CA ASP A 50 -45.25 54.11 -39.58
C ASP A 50 -45.01 54.08 -41.10
N LYS A 51 -44.35 53.01 -41.57
CA LYS A 51 -44.06 52.78 -42.99
C LYS A 51 -45.33 52.53 -43.82
N TYR A 52 -46.43 52.09 -43.22
CA TYR A 52 -47.71 51.81 -43.88
C TYR A 52 -48.78 52.88 -43.67
N ARG A 53 -48.42 54.06 -43.13
CA ARG A 53 -49.38 55.15 -42.81
C ARG A 53 -50.26 55.61 -43.99
N HIS A 54 -49.81 55.38 -45.22
CA HIS A 54 -50.52 55.74 -46.45
C HIS A 54 -51.16 54.53 -47.16
N CYS A 55 -51.21 53.38 -46.48
CA CYS A 55 -51.85 52.16 -46.95
C CYS A 55 -53.19 51.94 -46.23
N ALA A 56 -54.14 51.33 -46.92
CA ALA A 56 -55.46 51.03 -46.35
C ALA A 56 -55.98 49.69 -46.85
N PHE A 57 -56.68 48.95 -46.00
CA PHE A 57 -57.36 47.72 -46.38
C PHE A 57 -58.82 47.81 -45.96
N GLU A 58 -59.70 47.56 -46.92
CA GLU A 58 -61.14 47.66 -46.79
C GLU A 58 -61.74 46.28 -47.04
N SER A 59 -62.43 45.74 -46.05
CA SER A 59 -63.18 44.48 -46.17
C SER A 59 -64.40 44.51 -45.26
N PRO A 60 -65.57 44.06 -45.74
CA PRO A 60 -66.78 43.98 -44.91
C PRO A 60 -66.78 42.78 -43.94
N HIS A 61 -65.85 41.82 -44.10
CA HIS A 61 -65.90 40.54 -43.37
C HIS A 61 -64.59 40.15 -42.67
N ILE A 62 -63.47 40.83 -42.96
CA ILE A 62 -62.16 40.44 -42.44
C ILE A 62 -61.65 41.50 -41.45
N SER A 63 -61.62 41.14 -40.17
CA SER A 63 -61.08 41.98 -39.08
C SER A 63 -59.72 41.51 -38.57
N HIS A 64 -59.41 40.22 -38.71
CA HIS A 64 -58.18 39.60 -38.20
C HIS A 64 -57.40 38.90 -39.31
N PHE A 65 -56.07 39.00 -39.26
CA PHE A 65 -55.16 38.39 -40.22
C PHE A 65 -54.23 37.42 -39.51
N GLN A 66 -54.02 36.25 -40.12
CA GLN A 66 -52.92 35.36 -39.76
C GLN A 66 -51.90 35.45 -40.89
N VAL A 67 -50.70 35.94 -40.56
CA VAL A 67 -49.67 36.22 -41.56
C VAL A 67 -48.45 35.36 -41.27
N PHE A 68 -48.09 34.53 -42.24
CA PHE A 68 -46.87 33.74 -42.22
C PHE A 68 -45.88 34.34 -43.22
N ASN A 69 -44.90 35.10 -42.72
CA ASN A 69 -43.87 35.77 -43.51
C ASN A 69 -42.52 35.80 -42.74
N GLN A 70 -41.50 36.42 -43.34
CA GLN A 70 -40.18 36.53 -42.72
C GLN A 70 -40.24 37.30 -41.39
N GLU A 71 -41.04 38.37 -41.31
CA GLU A 71 -41.23 39.14 -40.07
C GLU A 71 -41.80 38.27 -38.93
N TYR A 72 -42.77 37.38 -39.22
CA TYR A 72 -43.27 36.39 -38.26
C TYR A 72 -42.15 35.46 -37.79
N ILE A 73 -41.37 34.90 -38.72
CA ILE A 73 -40.26 33.98 -38.40
C ILE A 73 -39.23 34.70 -37.52
N ASP A 74 -38.78 35.87 -37.91
CA ASP A 74 -37.75 36.62 -37.16
C ASP A 74 -38.24 36.98 -35.76
N SER A 75 -39.50 37.39 -35.62
CA SER A 75 -40.10 37.74 -34.32
C SER A 75 -40.19 36.55 -33.35
N LYS A 76 -40.34 35.34 -33.87
CA LYS A 76 -40.54 34.12 -33.07
C LYS A 76 -39.26 33.30 -32.88
N PHE A 77 -38.30 33.38 -33.80
CA PHE A 77 -37.14 32.49 -33.83
C PHE A 77 -35.79 33.21 -33.70
N ALA A 78 -35.66 34.50 -34.04
CA ALA A 78 -34.35 35.17 -34.12
C ALA A 78 -33.99 36.06 -32.90
N ARG A 79 -34.98 36.49 -32.09
CA ARG A 79 -34.78 37.49 -31.02
C ARG A 79 -35.09 37.02 -29.61
N ALA A 80 -35.23 35.72 -29.38
CA ALA A 80 -35.55 35.19 -28.07
C ALA A 80 -34.52 34.15 -27.64
N ASP A 81 -33.92 34.34 -26.45
CA ASP A 81 -33.21 33.27 -25.71
C ASP A 81 -34.15 32.09 -25.38
N TYR A 82 -35.46 32.29 -25.59
CA TYR A 82 -36.55 31.35 -25.38
C TYR A 82 -37.43 31.25 -26.63
N GLN A 83 -37.37 30.12 -27.32
CA GLN A 83 -38.34 29.78 -28.36
C GLN A 83 -39.55 29.13 -27.68
N PRO A 84 -40.78 29.64 -27.85
CA PRO A 84 -41.97 28.84 -27.59
C PRO A 84 -41.96 27.73 -28.61
N GLY A 85 -41.38 26.59 -28.22
CA GLY A 85 -41.28 25.43 -29.09
C GLY A 85 -42.66 25.05 -29.60
N ILE A 86 -42.68 24.37 -30.74
CA ILE A 86 -43.82 23.55 -31.20
C ILE A 86 -43.92 22.32 -30.27
N PHE A 87 -43.97 22.58 -28.96
CA PHE A 87 -44.24 21.64 -27.89
C PHE A 87 -45.30 22.31 -27.06
N THR A 88 -46.53 21.91 -27.39
CA THR A 88 -47.75 22.01 -26.60
C THR A 88 -47.50 22.35 -25.13
N LEU A 89 -48.09 23.47 -24.70
CA LEU A 89 -48.22 23.90 -23.30
C LEU A 89 -48.60 22.70 -22.41
N SER A 90 -47.64 22.19 -21.65
CA SER A 90 -47.89 21.33 -20.50
C SER A 90 -47.05 21.85 -19.33
N GLU A 91 -47.66 22.00 -18.16
CA GLU A 91 -47.03 22.51 -16.92
C GLU A 91 -45.74 21.76 -16.56
N ALA A 92 -45.62 20.49 -16.98
CA ALA A 92 -44.44 19.64 -16.84
C ALA A 92 -43.16 20.23 -17.47
N ASN A 93 -43.28 21.06 -18.52
CA ASN A 93 -42.12 21.67 -19.20
C ASN A 93 -41.56 22.86 -18.41
N GLN A 94 -42.40 23.64 -17.74
CA GLN A 94 -41.96 24.74 -16.87
C GLN A 94 -41.20 24.21 -15.66
N GLU A 95 -41.74 23.18 -14.99
CA GLU A 95 -41.09 22.54 -13.84
C GLU A 95 -39.72 21.93 -14.23
N SER A 96 -39.63 21.34 -15.43
CA SER A 96 -38.38 20.80 -15.96
C SER A 96 -37.34 21.90 -16.21
N GLN A 97 -37.76 23.04 -16.76
CA GLN A 97 -36.86 24.18 -16.99
C GLN A 97 -36.37 24.80 -15.68
N ASP A 98 -37.25 24.91 -14.67
CA ASP A 98 -36.88 25.43 -13.35
C ASP A 98 -35.91 24.48 -12.63
N LYS A 99 -36.08 23.17 -12.77
CA LYS A 99 -35.12 22.15 -12.29
C LYS A 99 -33.76 22.29 -12.97
N ILE A 100 -33.72 22.47 -14.30
CA ILE A 100 -32.47 22.67 -15.04
C ILE A 100 -31.76 23.94 -14.55
N ASN A 101 -32.48 25.05 -14.40
CA ASN A 101 -31.92 26.30 -13.92
C ASN A 101 -31.39 26.20 -12.49
N SER A 102 -32.15 25.55 -11.60
CA SER A 102 -31.73 25.30 -10.21
C SER A 102 -30.47 24.43 -10.14
N ASN A 103 -30.45 23.32 -10.90
CA ASN A 103 -29.29 22.44 -10.96
C ASN A 103 -28.05 23.15 -11.53
N ASN A 104 -28.20 24.00 -12.54
CA ASN A 104 -27.06 24.77 -13.06
C ASN A 104 -26.53 25.80 -12.05
N LYS A 105 -27.40 26.44 -11.27
CA LYS A 105 -26.99 27.33 -10.17
C LYS A 105 -26.22 26.56 -9.10
N GLU A 106 -26.74 25.40 -8.67
CA GLU A 106 -26.06 24.55 -7.68
C GLU A 106 -24.73 24.01 -8.23
N ARG A 107 -24.66 23.60 -9.50
CA ARG A 107 -23.39 23.21 -10.14
C ARG A 107 -22.33 24.31 -10.09
N THR A 108 -22.72 25.54 -10.41
CA THR A 108 -21.81 26.70 -10.39
C THR A 108 -21.33 27.02 -8.97
N LYS A 109 -22.23 26.89 -7.98
CA LYS A 109 -21.89 27.06 -6.56
C LYS A 109 -20.94 25.96 -6.07
N LEU A 110 -21.19 24.71 -6.47
CA LEU A 110 -20.33 23.58 -6.13
C LEU A 110 -18.96 23.68 -6.80
N SER A 111 -18.87 24.12 -8.06
CA SER A 111 -17.58 24.32 -8.73
C SER A 111 -16.74 25.40 -8.05
N ALA A 112 -17.34 26.55 -7.72
CA ALA A 112 -16.64 27.61 -6.98
C ALA A 112 -16.18 27.15 -5.59
N ARG A 113 -16.98 26.32 -4.91
CA ARG A 113 -16.59 25.72 -3.63
C ARG A 113 -15.43 24.73 -3.79
N LEU A 114 -15.42 23.92 -4.84
CA LEU A 114 -14.32 23.00 -5.13
C LEU A 114 -13.01 23.73 -5.41
N GLU A 115 -13.04 24.79 -6.22
CA GLU A 115 -11.86 25.61 -6.49
C GLU A 115 -11.28 26.18 -5.19
N LYS A 116 -12.12 26.77 -4.34
CA LYS A 116 -11.69 27.30 -3.04
C LYS A 116 -11.10 26.21 -2.13
N LEU A 117 -11.73 25.04 -2.06
CA LEU A 117 -11.22 23.93 -1.25
C LEU A 117 -9.87 23.42 -1.77
N ASN A 118 -9.68 23.36 -3.08
CA ASN A 118 -8.40 22.97 -3.68
C ASN A 118 -7.30 24.00 -3.39
N GLU A 119 -7.61 25.30 -3.44
CA GLU A 119 -6.69 26.35 -3.02
C GLU A 119 -6.31 26.21 -1.53
N GLU A 120 -7.27 25.96 -0.65
CA GLU A 120 -7.02 25.74 0.78
C GLU A 120 -6.17 24.49 1.04
N ILE A 121 -6.38 23.41 0.28
CA ILE A 121 -5.54 22.20 0.34
C ILE A 121 -4.11 22.52 -0.09
N ALA A 122 -3.93 23.16 -1.24
CA ALA A 122 -2.62 23.52 -1.76
C ALA A 122 -1.84 24.44 -0.79
N GLN A 123 -2.53 25.41 -0.17
CA GLN A 123 -1.93 26.25 0.86
C GLN A 123 -1.48 25.44 2.09
N LYS A 124 -2.35 24.56 2.61
CA LYS A 124 -2.00 23.72 3.77
C LYS A 124 -0.87 22.74 3.47
N GLU A 125 -0.81 22.17 2.27
CA GLU A 125 0.30 21.32 1.83
C GLU A 125 1.60 22.11 1.75
N GLY A 126 1.58 23.33 1.21
CA GLY A 126 2.75 24.22 1.21
C GLY A 126 3.23 24.60 2.62
N MET A 127 2.30 24.88 3.54
CA MET A 127 2.63 25.14 4.94
C MET A 127 3.24 23.91 5.62
N LYS A 128 2.68 22.72 5.37
CA LYS A 128 3.21 21.45 5.87
C LYS A 128 4.64 21.22 5.38
N GLU A 129 4.90 21.38 4.08
CA GLU A 129 6.24 21.20 3.51
C GLU A 129 7.24 22.20 4.11
N THR A 130 6.81 23.44 4.35
CA THR A 130 7.64 24.47 5.00
C THR A 130 8.02 24.07 6.43
N ILE A 131 7.05 23.60 7.22
CA ILE A 131 7.28 23.12 8.59
C ILE A 131 8.20 21.89 8.58
N VAL A 132 7.94 20.94 7.69
CA VAL A 132 8.78 19.74 7.52
C VAL A 132 10.21 20.11 7.16
N ASP A 133 10.42 21.00 6.19
CA ASP A 133 11.77 21.43 5.79
C ASP A 133 12.51 22.15 6.92
N HIS A 134 11.80 22.98 7.69
CA HIS A 134 12.33 23.64 8.87
C HIS A 134 12.76 22.63 9.94
N CYS A 135 11.87 21.72 10.33
CA CYS A 135 12.17 20.66 11.31
C CYS A 135 13.32 19.76 10.83
N ALA A 136 13.30 19.33 9.56
CA ALA A 136 14.34 18.53 8.97
C ALA A 136 15.70 19.26 9.02
N ARG A 137 15.73 20.56 8.73
CA ARG A 137 16.93 21.39 8.81
C ARG A 137 17.45 21.50 10.25
N ASP A 138 16.58 21.80 11.19
CA ASP A 138 16.95 21.94 12.59
C ASP A 138 17.50 20.64 13.17
N ILE A 139 16.81 19.53 12.94
CA ILE A 139 17.25 18.19 13.36
C ILE A 139 18.61 17.86 12.72
N PHE A 140 18.74 18.07 11.40
CA PHE A 140 19.97 17.76 10.68
C PHE A 140 21.16 18.59 11.16
N ASN A 141 20.94 19.85 11.50
CA ASN A 141 21.97 20.75 12.03
C ASN A 141 22.36 20.42 13.48
N ARG A 142 21.40 20.04 14.33
CA ARG A 142 21.68 19.68 15.74
C ARG A 142 22.44 18.36 15.87
N THR A 143 22.23 17.43 14.94
CA THR A 143 22.80 16.08 14.97
C THR A 143 24.13 15.95 14.20
N VAL A 144 24.78 17.05 13.81
CA VAL A 144 25.99 17.01 12.96
C VAL A 144 27.10 16.15 13.56
N ASN A 145 27.33 16.23 14.87
CA ASN A 145 28.40 15.48 15.53
C ASN A 145 28.07 13.99 15.59
N ASP A 146 26.85 13.64 16.02
CA ASP A 146 26.39 12.25 16.10
C ASP A 146 26.43 11.58 14.73
N ARG A 147 25.99 12.28 13.68
CA ARG A 147 26.00 11.77 12.30
C ARG A 147 27.41 11.58 11.74
N LYS A 148 28.41 12.34 12.23
CA LYS A 148 29.82 12.12 11.86
C LYS A 148 30.36 10.87 12.53
N ILE A 149 30.07 10.67 13.82
CA ILE A 149 30.52 9.51 14.61
C ILE A 149 29.88 8.23 14.09
N LEU A 150 28.56 8.25 13.84
CA LEU A 150 27.76 7.10 13.40
C LEU A 150 27.54 7.09 11.88
N SER A 151 28.42 7.70 11.09
CA SER A 151 28.26 7.85 9.63
C SER A 151 28.00 6.51 8.92
N ASP A 152 28.63 5.44 9.40
CA ASP A 152 28.53 4.10 8.81
C ASP A 152 27.15 3.47 9.02
N PHE A 153 26.43 3.87 10.07
CA PHE A 153 25.06 3.43 10.35
C PHE A 153 23.99 4.20 9.57
N LEU A 154 24.38 5.28 8.88
CA LEU A 154 23.45 6.20 8.21
C LEU A 154 23.41 5.98 6.69
N GLU A 155 23.73 4.79 6.21
CA GLU A 155 23.68 4.47 4.78
C GLU A 155 22.25 4.66 4.21
N GLY A 156 22.14 5.45 3.14
CA GLY A 156 20.86 5.91 2.57
C GLY A 156 20.18 7.07 3.32
N ALA A 157 20.70 7.49 4.48
CA ALA A 157 20.15 8.56 5.33
C ALA A 157 21.15 9.72 5.56
N LYS A 158 22.12 9.93 4.66
CA LYS A 158 23.16 10.96 4.81
C LYS A 158 22.73 12.37 4.38
N ILE A 159 21.58 12.50 3.73
CA ILE A 159 21.05 13.77 3.21
C ILE A 159 19.86 14.20 4.08
N LYS A 160 19.67 15.52 4.25
CA LYS A 160 18.64 16.13 5.12
C LYS A 160 17.27 15.47 5.00
N ARG A 161 16.76 15.29 3.77
CA ARG A 161 15.43 14.73 3.52
C ARG A 161 15.32 13.26 3.94
N SER A 162 16.24 12.41 3.48
CA SER A 162 16.21 10.98 3.80
C SER A 162 16.51 10.70 5.27
N PHE A 163 17.32 11.54 5.93
CA PHE A 163 17.53 11.47 7.37
C PHE A 163 16.24 11.75 8.16
N TYR A 164 15.53 12.82 7.81
CA TYR A 164 14.26 13.18 8.43
C TYR A 164 13.19 12.10 8.21
N GLU A 165 13.03 11.62 6.98
CA GLU A 165 12.08 10.55 6.65
C GLU A 165 12.37 9.27 7.45
N ARG A 166 13.65 8.86 7.56
CA ARG A 166 14.05 7.69 8.34
C ARG A 166 13.83 7.90 9.84
N MET A 167 14.12 9.09 10.37
CA MET A 167 13.85 9.41 11.78
C MET A 167 12.36 9.31 12.12
N VAL A 168 11.48 9.88 11.28
CA VAL A 168 10.03 9.84 11.50
C VAL A 168 9.47 8.42 11.37
N ALA A 169 10.02 7.62 10.45
CA ALA A 169 9.63 6.22 10.29
C ALA A 169 10.13 5.31 11.43
N THR A 170 11.12 5.76 12.21
CA THR A 170 11.68 4.97 13.30
C THR A 170 10.81 5.16 14.55
N PRO A 171 10.17 4.10 15.07
CA PRO A 171 9.38 4.21 16.29
C PRO A 171 10.29 4.55 17.48
N LEU A 172 9.77 5.37 18.39
CA LEU A 172 10.45 5.64 19.66
C LEU A 172 10.48 4.33 20.46
N SER A 173 11.66 3.76 20.63
CA SER A 173 11.92 2.61 21.50
C SER A 173 12.73 3.06 22.71
N ASP A 174 12.70 2.27 23.78
CA ASP A 174 13.63 2.45 24.89
C ASP A 174 15.04 2.14 24.39
N VAL A 175 15.77 3.21 24.05
CA VAL A 175 17.17 3.13 23.68
C VAL A 175 17.98 2.83 24.94
N ARG A 176 18.49 1.59 25.03
CA ARG A 176 19.31 1.11 26.15
C ARG A 176 20.81 1.26 25.94
N THR A 177 21.23 1.88 24.83
CA THR A 177 22.63 1.87 24.39
C THR A 177 23.07 3.30 24.07
N THR A 178 24.26 3.69 24.54
CA THR A 178 24.80 5.02 24.27
C THR A 178 25.54 5.08 22.93
N THR A 179 25.79 6.30 22.44
CA THR A 179 26.58 6.52 21.22
C THR A 179 27.99 5.96 21.35
N GLU A 180 28.60 6.05 22.54
CA GLU A 180 29.93 5.49 22.84
C GLU A 180 29.92 3.97 22.73
N GLU A 181 28.96 3.30 23.38
CA GLU A 181 28.81 1.84 23.32
C GLU A 181 28.61 1.32 21.89
N LEU A 182 27.84 2.04 21.06
CA LEU A 182 27.66 1.71 19.65
C LEU A 182 28.95 1.87 18.85
N THR A 183 29.69 2.95 19.10
CA THR A 183 30.96 3.23 18.42
C THR A 183 32.02 2.17 18.77
N ASP A 184 32.10 1.76 20.03
CA ASP A 184 33.02 0.71 20.47
C ASP A 184 32.68 -0.65 19.86
N LYS A 185 31.40 -1.01 19.85
CA LYS A 185 30.94 -2.25 19.19
C LYS A 185 31.24 -2.23 17.71
N TRP A 186 30.99 -1.11 17.03
CA TRP A 186 31.31 -0.95 15.61
C TRP A 186 32.80 -1.16 15.38
N ARG A 187 33.66 -0.47 16.13
CA ARG A 187 35.11 -0.61 16.04
C ARG A 187 35.57 -2.05 16.19
N MET A 188 35.05 -2.79 17.17
CA MET A 188 35.37 -4.22 17.36
C MET A 188 34.97 -5.06 16.14
N LEU A 189 33.76 -4.84 15.61
CA LEU A 189 33.27 -5.56 14.43
C LEU A 189 34.06 -5.23 13.17
N SER A 190 34.34 -3.95 12.91
CA SER A 190 35.11 -3.51 11.75
C SER A 190 36.54 -4.02 11.77
N GLN A 191 37.16 -4.15 12.95
CA GLN A 191 38.52 -4.70 13.11
C GLN A 191 38.58 -6.23 12.92
N SER A 192 37.44 -6.92 12.97
CA SER A 192 37.40 -8.38 12.86
C SER A 192 37.46 -8.90 11.41
N GLU A 193 37.61 -8.03 10.41
CA GLU A 193 37.75 -8.34 8.95
C GLU A 193 36.83 -9.45 8.42
N GLY A 194 35.62 -9.62 8.98
CA GLY A 194 34.71 -10.68 8.55
C GLY A 194 35.26 -12.10 8.79
N THR A 195 36.17 -12.29 9.74
CA THR A 195 36.68 -13.61 10.11
C THR A 195 35.53 -14.42 10.71
N LEU A 196 34.85 -15.17 9.85
CA LEU A 196 33.81 -16.10 10.25
C LEU A 196 34.45 -17.15 11.15
N VAL A 197 34.24 -17.01 12.45
CA VAL A 197 34.58 -18.07 13.41
C VAL A 197 33.74 -19.28 13.03
N SER A 198 34.38 -20.42 12.82
CA SER A 198 33.69 -21.65 12.43
C SER A 198 32.58 -21.96 13.43
N GLU A 199 31.41 -22.35 12.93
CA GLU A 199 30.27 -22.71 13.76
C GLU A 199 30.67 -23.85 14.70
N ILE A 200 30.49 -23.66 16.01
CA ILE A 200 30.80 -24.69 17.00
C ILE A 200 29.76 -25.80 16.82
N HIS A 201 30.18 -26.92 16.24
CA HIS A 201 29.33 -28.10 16.17
C HIS A 201 29.21 -28.71 17.57
N ILE A 202 28.11 -28.43 18.25
CA ILE A 202 27.76 -29.10 19.49
C ILE A 202 27.25 -30.49 19.12
N PRO A 203 27.97 -31.58 19.45
CA PRO A 203 27.49 -32.92 19.17
C PRO A 203 26.14 -33.14 19.86
N ARG A 204 25.22 -33.81 19.17
CA ARG A 204 23.92 -34.15 19.75
C ARG A 204 24.13 -35.03 20.98
N THR A 205 23.84 -34.49 22.17
CA THR A 205 23.73 -35.30 23.38
C THR A 205 22.50 -36.19 23.26
N THR A 206 22.70 -37.50 23.23
CA THR A 206 21.61 -38.46 23.39
C THR A 206 21.02 -38.29 24.78
N VAL A 207 19.70 -38.12 24.86
CA VAL A 207 18.98 -38.13 26.13
C VAL A 207 19.13 -39.53 26.74
N LEU A 208 19.61 -39.61 27.98
CA LEU A 208 19.70 -40.88 28.69
C LEU A 208 18.28 -41.45 28.89
N THR A 209 18.05 -42.68 28.47
CA THR A 209 16.77 -43.36 28.72
C THR A 209 16.66 -43.73 30.19
N GLU A 210 15.44 -43.86 30.71
CA GLU A 210 15.19 -44.30 32.10
C GLU A 210 15.82 -45.67 32.36
N GLU A 211 15.84 -46.55 31.36
CA GLU A 211 16.54 -47.84 31.38
C GLU A 211 18.06 -47.69 31.54
N THR A 212 18.67 -46.74 30.83
CA THR A 212 20.11 -46.46 30.93
C THR A 212 20.46 -45.85 32.29
N ILE A 213 19.63 -44.94 32.80
CA ILE A 213 19.79 -44.35 34.13
C ILE A 213 19.71 -45.43 35.20
N LYS A 214 18.76 -46.36 35.09
CA LYS A 214 18.60 -47.48 36.01
C LYS A 214 19.81 -48.43 35.96
N LEU A 215 20.30 -48.73 34.76
CA LEU A 215 21.51 -49.54 34.58
C LEU A 215 22.76 -48.87 35.19
N MET A 216 22.91 -47.55 35.03
CA MET A 216 24.02 -46.79 35.63
C MET A 216 23.98 -46.72 37.16
N GLN A 217 22.83 -47.01 37.78
CA GLN A 217 22.68 -47.09 39.23
C GLN A 217 23.05 -48.47 39.80
N GLU A 218 23.13 -49.50 38.96
CA GLU A 218 23.52 -50.84 39.38
C GLU A 218 25.04 -50.90 39.56
N PRO A 219 25.55 -51.12 40.80
CA PRO A 219 26.98 -51.13 41.03
C PRO A 219 27.58 -52.43 40.48
N VAL A 220 28.59 -52.31 39.63
CA VAL A 220 29.38 -53.45 39.15
C VAL A 220 30.43 -53.79 40.20
N VAL A 221 30.11 -54.71 41.10
CA VAL A 221 30.97 -55.06 42.24
C VAL A 221 31.60 -56.44 42.03
N PRO A 222 32.93 -56.57 42.17
CA PRO A 222 33.60 -57.87 42.14
C PRO A 222 33.23 -58.72 43.37
N VAL A 223 33.39 -60.04 43.26
CA VAL A 223 33.04 -60.96 44.34
C VAL A 223 33.97 -60.78 45.54
N SER A 224 33.40 -60.51 46.72
CA SER A 224 34.14 -60.30 47.96
C SER A 224 34.22 -61.60 48.79
N SER A 225 35.12 -62.51 48.40
CA SER A 225 35.34 -63.79 49.09
C SER A 225 36.66 -63.91 49.85
N THR A 226 37.59 -62.96 49.65
CA THR A 226 38.94 -62.95 50.25
C THR A 226 39.28 -61.61 50.90
N GLN A 227 40.26 -61.59 51.82
CA GLN A 227 40.74 -60.35 52.43
C GLN A 227 41.26 -59.34 51.38
N PHE A 228 41.86 -59.85 50.31
CA PHE A 228 42.30 -59.07 49.16
C PHE A 228 41.13 -58.38 48.45
N SER A 229 40.08 -59.13 48.08
CA SER A 229 38.89 -58.56 47.43
C SER A 229 38.17 -57.51 48.29
N ALA A 230 38.10 -57.73 49.61
CA ALA A 230 37.53 -56.78 50.56
C ALA A 230 38.33 -55.46 50.64
N LEU A 231 39.67 -55.53 50.54
CA LEU A 231 40.53 -54.35 50.51
C LEU A 231 40.31 -53.53 49.23
N ILE A 232 40.31 -54.18 48.07
CA ILE A 232 40.10 -53.48 46.79
C ILE A 232 38.71 -52.87 46.70
N GLN A 233 37.68 -53.55 47.20
CA GLN A 233 36.33 -52.99 47.28
C GLN A 233 36.26 -51.76 48.20
N LYS A 234 36.94 -51.81 49.36
CA LYS A 234 37.01 -50.68 50.30
C LYS A 234 37.73 -49.46 49.69
N ILE A 235 38.77 -49.68 48.90
CA ILE A 235 39.53 -48.62 48.23
C ILE A 235 38.76 -48.09 47.00
N GLY A 236 37.89 -48.91 46.39
CA GLY A 236 37.11 -48.52 45.22
C GLY A 236 37.91 -48.47 43.93
N ASN A 237 39.01 -49.21 43.84
CA ASN A 237 39.95 -49.21 42.71
C ASN A 237 39.94 -50.52 41.90
N ALA A 238 38.83 -51.25 41.90
CA ALA A 238 38.71 -52.55 41.23
C ALA A 238 39.07 -52.49 39.73
N ASP A 239 38.62 -51.47 39.01
CA ASP A 239 38.94 -51.32 37.57
C ASP A 239 40.43 -51.08 37.33
N TRP A 240 41.08 -50.32 38.20
CA TRP A 240 42.52 -50.08 38.13
C TRP A 240 43.30 -51.38 38.38
N VAL A 241 42.88 -52.18 39.37
CA VAL A 241 43.48 -53.49 39.65
C VAL A 241 43.28 -54.44 38.46
N ARG A 242 42.08 -54.46 37.86
CA ARG A 242 41.75 -55.27 36.68
C ARG A 242 42.63 -54.94 35.49
N GLN A 243 42.77 -53.65 35.16
CA GLN A 243 43.65 -53.19 34.08
C GLN A 243 45.13 -53.43 34.42
N GLY A 244 45.47 -53.29 35.70
CA GLY A 244 46.81 -53.47 36.25
C GLY A 244 47.39 -54.88 36.08
N GLN A 245 46.52 -55.90 35.98
CA GLN A 245 46.93 -57.29 35.80
C GLN A 245 47.88 -57.48 34.60
N HIS A 246 47.70 -56.71 33.51
CA HIS A 246 48.52 -56.87 32.31
C HIS A 246 50.00 -56.48 32.53
N TYR A 247 50.31 -55.70 33.58
CA TYR A 247 51.68 -55.29 33.88
C TYR A 247 52.44 -56.30 34.76
N ILE A 248 51.80 -57.40 35.15
CA ILE A 248 52.42 -58.44 35.99
C ILE A 248 53.00 -59.53 35.10
N HIS A 249 54.33 -59.64 35.09
CA HIS A 249 55.06 -60.61 34.26
C HIS A 249 55.99 -61.54 35.06
N ASP A 250 56.57 -61.04 36.16
CA ASP A 250 57.54 -61.75 37.00
C ASP A 250 57.11 -61.74 38.47
N ASP A 251 57.82 -62.50 39.33
CA ASP A 251 57.60 -62.58 40.78
C ASP A 251 57.98 -61.30 41.56
N VAL A 252 58.05 -60.15 40.88
CA VAL A 252 58.37 -58.82 41.43
C VAL A 252 57.27 -57.84 41.04
N CYS A 253 56.67 -57.19 42.04
CA CYS A 253 55.57 -56.26 41.81
C CYS A 253 56.04 -55.02 41.03
N PRO A 254 55.41 -54.65 39.90
CA PRO A 254 55.85 -53.51 39.07
C PRO A 254 55.67 -52.15 39.77
N PHE A 255 54.88 -52.08 40.86
CA PHE A 255 54.58 -50.84 41.57
C PHE A 255 55.47 -50.62 42.80
N CYS A 256 55.57 -51.61 43.69
CA CYS A 256 56.36 -51.48 44.92
C CYS A 256 57.72 -52.19 44.86
N GLN A 257 58.02 -52.92 43.77
CA GLN A 257 59.26 -53.68 43.55
C GLN A 257 59.54 -54.76 44.61
N GLN A 258 58.52 -55.17 45.38
CA GLN A 258 58.64 -56.25 46.35
C GLN A 258 58.36 -57.60 45.69
N PRO A 259 59.06 -58.68 46.10
CA PRO A 259 58.76 -60.01 45.63
C PRO A 259 57.41 -60.50 46.15
N PHE A 260 56.64 -61.20 45.33
CA PHE A 260 55.32 -61.75 45.70
C PHE A 260 54.99 -63.02 44.91
N ASP A 261 54.07 -63.83 45.44
CA ASP A 261 53.60 -65.06 44.77
C ASP A 261 52.58 -64.71 43.67
N VAL A 262 53.05 -64.67 42.43
CA VAL A 262 52.22 -64.36 41.25
C VAL A 262 51.10 -65.37 41.06
N MET A 263 51.32 -66.64 41.40
CA MET A 263 50.32 -67.69 41.24
C MET A 263 49.20 -67.61 42.28
N ALA A 264 49.52 -67.25 43.53
CA ALA A 264 48.52 -66.92 44.54
C ALA A 264 47.74 -65.66 44.16
N PHE A 265 48.45 -64.60 43.75
CA PHE A 265 47.84 -63.33 43.38
C PHE A 265 46.92 -63.44 42.15
N SER A 266 47.35 -64.15 41.12
CA SER A 266 46.54 -64.39 39.91
C SER A 266 45.28 -65.19 40.20
N ARG A 267 45.34 -66.16 41.13
CA ARG A 267 44.15 -66.88 41.62
C ARG A 267 43.18 -65.96 42.36
N GLU A 268 43.68 -65.07 43.21
CA GLU A 268 42.84 -64.07 43.89
C GLU A 268 42.16 -63.13 42.89
N LEU A 269 42.88 -62.64 41.88
CA LEU A 269 42.31 -61.83 40.79
C LEU A 269 41.24 -62.59 40.00
N THR A 270 41.48 -63.86 39.67
CA THR A 270 40.54 -64.69 38.90
C THR A 270 39.27 -64.98 39.71
N GLN A 271 39.39 -65.19 41.02
CA GLN A 271 38.24 -65.37 41.91
C GLN A 271 37.46 -64.08 42.13
N MET A 272 38.14 -62.93 42.13
CA MET A 272 37.54 -61.62 42.31
C MET A 272 36.75 -61.16 41.06
N PHE A 273 37.27 -61.45 39.87
CA PHE A 273 36.68 -61.08 38.57
C PHE A 273 36.06 -62.29 37.85
N ASP A 274 35.16 -62.98 38.55
CA ASP A 274 34.49 -64.19 38.07
C ASP A 274 33.46 -63.94 36.95
N GLU A 275 32.80 -65.00 36.48
CA GLU A 275 31.79 -64.93 35.42
C GLU A 275 30.63 -63.98 35.74
N SER A 276 30.27 -63.84 37.01
CA SER A 276 29.20 -62.94 37.46
C SER A 276 29.59 -61.48 37.23
N TYR A 277 30.82 -61.10 37.63
CA TYR A 277 31.37 -59.76 37.42
C TYR A 277 31.51 -59.42 35.92
N GLN A 278 31.99 -60.36 35.10
CA GLN A 278 32.10 -60.18 33.65
C GLN A 278 30.73 -60.02 32.98
N THR A 279 29.70 -60.72 33.47
CA THR A 279 28.33 -60.59 32.96
C THR A 279 27.74 -59.22 33.27
N SER A 280 27.91 -58.72 34.50
CA SER A 280 27.47 -57.37 34.91
C SER A 280 28.18 -56.26 34.14
N LEU A 281 29.49 -56.41 33.85
CA LEU A 281 30.21 -55.50 32.97
C LEU A 281 29.67 -55.52 31.54
N GLY A 282 29.42 -56.71 30.99
CA GLY A 282 28.90 -56.86 29.63
C GLY A 282 27.51 -56.24 29.43
N SER A 283 26.65 -56.26 30.47
CA SER A 283 25.37 -55.54 30.44
C SER A 283 25.53 -54.02 30.54
N ALA A 284 26.61 -53.54 31.17
CA ALA A 284 26.88 -52.12 31.37
C ALA A 284 27.64 -51.45 30.20
N GLU A 285 28.28 -52.24 29.32
CA GLU A 285 28.94 -51.73 28.10
C GLU A 285 27.93 -51.61 26.94
N PRO A 286 27.50 -50.40 26.54
CA PRO A 286 26.74 -50.24 25.31
C PRO A 286 27.61 -50.63 24.11
N GLY A 287 27.11 -51.54 23.27
CA GLY A 287 27.82 -52.17 22.15
C GLY A 287 28.54 -51.20 21.21
N SER A 288 29.79 -50.88 21.54
CA SER A 288 30.67 -50.00 20.74
C SER A 288 31.49 -50.76 19.70
N ARG A 289 31.14 -52.02 19.39
CA ARG A 289 31.83 -52.83 18.35
C ARG A 289 31.08 -52.94 17.00
N LYS A 290 29.93 -52.28 16.81
CA LYS A 290 29.18 -52.34 15.53
C LYS A 290 29.35 -51.13 14.60
N ALA A 291 30.23 -50.18 14.92
CA ALA A 291 30.55 -49.06 14.03
C ALA A 291 32.05 -49.08 13.68
N GLY A 292 32.47 -50.07 12.88
CA GLY A 292 33.88 -50.25 12.52
C GLY A 292 34.12 -51.37 11.52
N SER A 293 33.24 -51.52 10.53
CA SER A 293 33.47 -52.39 9.37
C SER A 293 32.69 -51.84 8.18
N GLY A 294 33.26 -50.79 7.60
CA GLY A 294 32.82 -50.12 6.38
C GLY A 294 34.00 -49.32 5.87
N LEU A 295 35.07 -50.04 5.51
CA LEU A 295 35.98 -49.61 4.45
C LEU A 295 35.31 -49.94 3.12
#